data_AF-A0AAV9ZAC9-F1
#
_entry.id   AF-A0AAV9ZAC9-F1
#
_cell.length_a   1.000
_cell.length_b   1.000
_cell.length_c   1.000
_cell.angle_alpha   90.00
_cell.angle_beta   90.00
_cell.angle_gamma   90.00
#
_symmetry.space_group_name_H-M   'P 1'
#
loop_
_entity.id
_entity.type
_entity.pdbx_description
1 polymer ?
#
loop_
_entity_poly.entity_id
_entity_poly.type
_entity_poly.pdbx_seq_one_letter_code
_entity_poly.pdbx_strand_id
1 'polypeptide(L)'
;MFCRLFFIAFYTLASGRASIAVLSNRTIDDFNGDELTGQLPVYSPTDVWTVVLNGNCTGCTLQPDPNLTLDRTWHDTTIGESTTQGMHTVTLEFTGVAIYFFGIAPNNGGGNFGVRVQFSLDGAAVDTYVHAPNASTNEMEYSVPMFKKDGLSNKAHTLVAGIKGVFDESNMPNALLFDYAIYTIDDQGQIPTGTSSSISSDMVGTISASAVTVQITTTSSANSGSTSSQFPVAIVVGSVCGIVIFGLIVCVLLWFSLKRRIGRRKTLPPHIDIDAFPVAPPTSAQLRLGVTSGSAWVPVGTTGREASSLTMPLISPQPSNSRTKIQSQRPSPSAVFDAPRSLLPELPAYTP
;
A
#
# COMPACT_ATOMS: atom_id res chain seq x y z
N MET A 1 -51.79 -11.63 -28.49
CA MET A 1 -50.31 -11.76 -28.47
C MET A 1 -49.63 -10.62 -27.70
N PHE A 2 -50.06 -9.36 -27.89
CA PHE A 2 -49.53 -8.18 -27.18
C PHE A 2 -49.66 -8.18 -25.64
N CYS A 3 -50.70 -8.81 -25.08
CA CYS A 3 -50.88 -8.86 -23.61
C CYS A 3 -49.84 -9.76 -22.91
N ARG A 4 -49.35 -10.83 -23.55
CA ARG A 4 -48.34 -11.73 -22.97
C ARG A 4 -46.94 -11.12 -22.92
N LEU A 5 -46.60 -10.24 -23.88
CA LEU A 5 -45.32 -9.52 -23.90
C LEU A 5 -45.23 -8.47 -22.77
N PHE A 6 -46.36 -7.85 -22.40
CA PHE A 6 -46.41 -6.89 -21.30
C PHE A 6 -46.19 -7.54 -19.92
N PHE A 7 -46.74 -8.74 -19.70
CA PHE A 7 -46.53 -9.49 -18.44
C PHE A 7 -45.08 -9.97 -18.28
N ILE A 8 -44.41 -10.37 -19.35
CA ILE A 8 -42.99 -10.81 -19.31
C ILE A 8 -42.06 -9.61 -19.03
N ALA A 9 -42.33 -8.44 -19.61
CA ALA A 9 -41.57 -7.22 -19.31
C ALA A 9 -41.74 -6.75 -17.85
N PHE A 10 -42.95 -6.90 -17.27
CA PHE A 10 -43.20 -6.58 -15.86
C PHE A 10 -42.55 -7.59 -14.90
N TYR A 11 -42.57 -8.89 -15.21
CA TYR A 11 -41.92 -9.92 -14.39
C TYR A 11 -40.38 -9.83 -14.41
N THR A 12 -39.79 -9.41 -15.54
CA THR A 12 -38.33 -9.24 -15.65
C THR A 12 -37.85 -7.98 -14.93
N LEU A 13 -38.61 -6.87 -14.93
CA LEU A 13 -38.29 -5.70 -14.11
C LEU A 13 -38.48 -5.95 -12.60
N ALA A 14 -39.48 -6.73 -12.19
CA ALA A 14 -39.74 -7.04 -10.78
C ALA A 14 -38.75 -8.06 -10.18
N SER A 15 -37.98 -8.77 -11.01
CA SER A 15 -36.98 -9.76 -10.58
C SER A 15 -35.55 -9.22 -10.54
N GLY A 16 -35.34 -7.95 -10.90
CA GLY A 16 -34.06 -7.29 -10.76
C GLY A 16 -33.74 -7.05 -9.30
N ARG A 17 -33.05 -8.00 -8.65
CA ARG A 17 -32.41 -7.74 -7.36
C ARG A 17 -31.37 -6.64 -7.57
N ALA A 18 -31.68 -5.43 -7.10
CA ALA A 18 -30.68 -4.40 -6.95
C ALA A 18 -29.73 -4.85 -5.82
N SER A 19 -28.52 -5.29 -6.18
CA SER A 19 -27.46 -5.53 -5.21
C SER A 19 -26.92 -4.17 -4.76
N ILE A 20 -27.04 -3.89 -3.47
CA ILE A 20 -26.39 -2.74 -2.85
C ILE A 20 -24.97 -3.18 -2.50
N ALA A 21 -23.98 -2.65 -3.21
CA ALA A 21 -22.57 -2.73 -2.85
C ALA A 21 -22.28 -1.62 -1.83
N VAL A 22 -21.77 -1.98 -0.65
CA VAL A 22 -21.30 -1.02 0.35
C VAL A 22 -19.78 -1.08 0.36
N LEU A 23 -19.15 -0.01 -0.15
CA LEU A 23 -17.70 0.12 -0.07
C LEU A 23 -17.30 0.70 1.28
N SER A 24 -16.40 0.03 1.99
CA SER A 24 -15.85 0.49 3.26
C SER A 24 -14.33 0.50 3.20
N ASN A 25 -13.70 1.52 3.76
CA ASN A 25 -12.25 1.60 3.86
C ASN A 25 -11.79 1.06 5.22
N ARG A 26 -10.67 0.34 5.20
CA ARG A 26 -10.02 -0.28 6.35
C ARG A 26 -8.54 0.05 6.34
N THR A 27 -7.97 0.28 7.51
CA THR A 27 -6.56 0.64 7.69
C THR A 27 -5.75 -0.56 8.15
N ILE A 28 -4.54 -0.69 7.62
CA ILE A 28 -3.48 -1.57 8.13
C ILE A 28 -2.36 -0.67 8.60
N ASP A 29 -2.24 -0.52 9.90
CA ASP A 29 -1.18 0.25 10.56
C ASP A 29 0.15 -0.53 10.56
N ASP A 30 1.28 0.16 10.52
CA ASP A 30 2.61 -0.46 10.51
C ASP A 30 2.88 -1.32 11.77
N PHE A 31 2.32 -0.92 12.92
CA PHE A 31 2.60 -1.53 14.22
C PHE A 31 1.39 -2.27 14.79
N ASN A 32 0.20 -1.66 14.72
CA ASN A 32 -1.05 -2.22 15.24
C ASN A 32 -1.75 -3.16 14.24
N GLY A 33 -1.34 -3.13 12.97
CA GLY A 33 -1.86 -3.97 11.91
C GLY A 33 -3.27 -3.60 11.43
N ASP A 34 -3.95 -4.57 10.85
CA ASP A 34 -5.28 -4.42 10.27
C ASP A 34 -6.33 -4.11 11.35
N GLU A 35 -7.07 -3.00 11.19
CA GLU A 35 -8.05 -2.51 12.17
C GLU A 35 -9.21 -3.48 12.44
N LEU A 36 -9.49 -4.41 11.52
CA LEU A 36 -10.62 -5.34 11.59
C LEU A 36 -10.21 -6.70 12.15
N THR A 37 -9.03 -7.18 11.77
CA THR A 37 -8.56 -8.55 12.06
C THR A 37 -7.42 -8.58 13.07
N GLY A 38 -6.74 -7.46 13.29
CA GLY A 38 -5.50 -7.38 14.08
C GLY A 38 -4.30 -8.05 13.40
N GLN A 39 -4.42 -8.40 12.10
CA GLN A 39 -3.32 -9.03 11.37
C GLN A 39 -2.18 -8.02 11.16
N LEU A 40 -0.99 -8.37 11.64
CA LEU A 40 0.19 -7.51 11.54
C LEU A 40 0.86 -7.64 10.16
N PRO A 41 1.48 -6.56 9.65
CA PRO A 41 2.41 -6.63 8.53
C PRO A 41 3.55 -7.61 8.80
N VAL A 42 4.01 -8.32 7.76
CA VAL A 42 5.15 -9.23 7.86
C VAL A 42 6.39 -8.58 7.27
N TYR A 43 7.36 -8.30 8.14
CA TYR A 43 8.64 -7.69 7.79
C TYR A 43 9.73 -8.76 7.59
N SER A 44 10.47 -8.66 6.49
CA SER A 44 11.54 -9.61 6.16
C SER A 44 12.75 -8.91 5.52
N PRO A 45 13.99 -9.35 5.82
CA PRO A 45 14.37 -10.14 7.00
C PRO A 45 13.96 -9.45 8.32
N THR A 46 13.66 -10.19 9.38
CA THR A 46 13.11 -9.56 10.61
C THR A 46 14.12 -8.67 11.34
N ASP A 47 15.41 -8.93 11.17
CA ASP A 47 16.52 -8.24 11.86
C ASP A 47 16.94 -6.91 11.20
N VAL A 48 16.35 -6.55 10.06
CA VAL A 48 16.72 -5.34 9.29
C VAL A 48 15.68 -4.23 9.33
N TRP A 49 14.54 -4.48 9.98
CA TRP A 49 13.47 -3.52 10.15
C TRP A 49 13.49 -2.97 11.57
N THR A 50 13.41 -1.66 11.68
CA THR A 50 13.31 -0.97 12.97
C THR A 50 11.90 -0.44 13.12
N VAL A 51 11.22 -0.87 14.18
CA VAL A 51 9.99 -0.23 14.64
C VAL A 51 10.34 1.00 15.43
N VAL A 52 9.70 2.13 15.13
CA VAL A 52 9.84 3.37 15.90
C VAL A 52 8.51 3.72 16.54
N LEU A 53 8.53 3.88 17.86
CA LEU A 53 7.35 4.19 18.65
C LEU A 53 7.47 5.60 19.23
N ASN A 54 6.49 6.46 18.95
CA ASN A 54 6.44 7.84 19.42
C ASN A 54 7.68 8.68 19.07
N GLY A 55 8.32 8.39 17.94
CA GLY A 55 9.53 9.09 17.50
C GLY A 55 10.82 8.70 18.24
N ASN A 56 10.77 7.69 19.12
CA ASN A 56 11.94 7.24 19.85
C ASN A 56 12.74 6.25 19.02
N CYS A 57 13.64 6.74 18.17
CA CYS A 57 14.71 5.91 17.59
C CYS A 57 16.09 6.46 17.96
N THR A 58 16.76 5.78 18.89
CA THR A 58 18.14 6.12 19.26
C THR A 58 19.10 5.53 18.21
N GLY A 59 19.60 6.36 17.31
CA GLY A 59 20.56 5.95 16.28
C GLY A 59 20.02 5.97 14.85
N CYS A 60 18.71 6.19 14.65
CA CYS A 60 18.18 6.44 13.32
C CYS A 60 18.67 7.80 12.80
N THR A 61 19.14 7.81 11.55
CA THR A 61 19.46 9.05 10.82
C THR A 61 18.18 9.73 10.32
N LEU A 62 17.23 8.92 9.83
CA LEU A 62 15.89 9.37 9.50
C LEU A 62 15.07 9.50 10.77
N GLN A 63 14.56 10.70 11.04
CA GLN A 63 13.72 11.00 12.21
C GLN A 63 12.44 11.74 11.78
N PRO A 64 11.45 11.02 11.23
CA PRO A 64 10.11 11.56 11.02
C PRO A 64 9.53 12.22 12.29
N ASP A 65 8.69 13.24 12.11
CA ASP A 65 7.87 13.82 13.16
C ASP A 65 6.73 12.84 13.47
N PRO A 66 6.69 12.25 14.67
CA PRO A 66 5.66 11.28 15.04
C PRO A 66 4.25 11.88 15.05
N ASN A 67 4.07 13.20 15.08
CA ASN A 67 2.73 13.80 15.03
C ASN A 67 2.15 13.82 13.61
N LEU A 68 2.93 13.45 12.60
CA LEU A 68 2.54 13.40 11.20
C LEU A 68 2.43 11.97 10.66
N THR A 69 2.63 10.96 11.50
CA THR A 69 2.46 9.54 11.17
C THR A 69 1.17 8.99 11.79
N LEU A 70 0.66 7.88 11.26
CA LEU A 70 -0.46 7.18 11.87
C LEU A 70 -0.02 6.59 13.22
N ASP A 71 -0.86 6.77 14.24
CA ASP A 71 -0.63 6.29 15.61
C ASP A 71 0.74 6.60 16.23
N ARG A 72 1.45 7.60 15.67
CA ARG A 72 2.80 8.02 16.09
C ARG A 72 3.84 6.90 15.95
N THR A 73 3.62 5.96 15.02
CA THR A 73 4.52 4.85 14.71
C THR A 73 4.96 4.85 13.24
N TRP A 74 6.03 4.13 12.95
CA TRP A 74 6.43 3.72 11.61
C TRP A 74 7.43 2.55 11.71
N HIS A 75 7.55 1.78 10.63
CA HIS A 75 8.63 0.82 10.44
C HIS A 75 9.56 1.28 9.34
N ASP A 76 10.85 1.37 9.63
CA ASP A 76 11.85 1.73 8.65
C ASP A 76 12.91 0.65 8.40
N THR A 77 13.51 0.74 7.22
CA THR A 77 14.66 -0.04 6.84
C THR A 77 15.49 0.71 5.81
N THR A 78 16.79 0.40 5.74
CA THR A 78 17.73 1.04 4.82
C THR A 78 18.71 0.02 4.26
N ILE A 79 18.99 0.12 2.96
CA ILE A 79 20.05 -0.61 2.27
C ILE A 79 21.09 0.40 1.77
N GLY A 80 22.33 0.28 2.27
CA GLY A 80 23.48 1.07 1.83
C GLY A 80 24.51 0.21 1.07
N GLU A 81 25.66 0.81 0.73
CA GLU A 81 26.75 0.13 0.01
C GLU A 81 27.24 -1.16 0.68
N SER A 82 27.38 -1.14 2.00
CA SER A 82 27.93 -2.24 2.78
C SER A 82 26.91 -3.33 3.10
N THR A 83 25.64 -3.13 2.73
CA THR A 83 24.56 -4.08 3.02
C THR A 83 24.59 -5.20 1.98
N THR A 84 25.11 -6.37 2.36
CA THR A 84 25.12 -7.59 1.52
C THR A 84 23.78 -8.33 1.51
N GLN A 85 22.76 -7.81 2.19
CA GLN A 85 21.47 -8.47 2.35
C GLN A 85 20.61 -8.37 1.09
N GLY A 86 19.71 -9.36 0.97
CA GLY A 86 18.74 -9.44 -0.11
C GLY A 86 17.69 -8.33 -0.06
N MET A 87 16.54 -8.59 -0.67
CA MET A 87 15.44 -7.63 -0.67
C MET A 87 14.86 -7.48 0.75
N HIS A 88 14.64 -6.25 1.20
CA HIS A 88 13.90 -5.97 2.42
C HIS A 88 12.43 -5.74 2.04
N THR A 89 11.51 -6.47 2.64
CA THR A 89 10.09 -6.48 2.25
C THR A 89 9.16 -6.31 3.44
N VAL A 90 8.08 -5.58 3.24
CA VAL A 90 6.87 -5.62 4.06
C VAL A 90 5.75 -6.26 3.25
N THR A 91 5.09 -7.26 3.84
CA THR A 91 3.97 -7.99 3.23
C THR A 91 2.68 -7.69 3.97
N LEU A 92 1.66 -7.31 3.22
CA LEU A 92 0.31 -7.01 3.69
C LEU A 92 -0.67 -8.02 3.08
N GLU A 93 -1.52 -8.60 3.91
CA GLU A 93 -2.64 -9.43 3.48
C GLU A 93 -3.94 -8.66 3.71
N PHE A 94 -4.83 -8.65 2.72
CA PHE A 94 -6.11 -7.96 2.80
C PHE A 94 -7.17 -8.64 1.94
N THR A 95 -8.45 -8.40 2.24
CA THR A 95 -9.57 -8.81 1.38
C THR A 95 -10.32 -7.57 0.90
N GLY A 96 -10.30 -7.30 -0.39
CA GLY A 96 -10.91 -6.08 -0.90
C GLY A 96 -10.82 -5.88 -2.41
N VAL A 97 -11.27 -4.70 -2.84
CA VAL A 97 -11.36 -4.25 -4.23
C VAL A 97 -10.37 -3.14 -4.58
N ALA A 98 -9.69 -2.58 -3.57
CA ALA A 98 -8.63 -1.59 -3.74
C ALA A 98 -7.63 -1.62 -2.57
N ILE A 99 -6.41 -1.15 -2.81
CA ILE A 99 -5.35 -0.96 -1.81
C ILE A 99 -4.52 0.29 -2.14
N TYR A 100 -4.14 1.03 -1.11
CA TYR A 100 -3.28 2.21 -1.15
C TYR A 100 -2.20 2.03 -0.09
N PHE A 101 -0.94 2.15 -0.47
CA PHE A 101 0.21 2.02 0.43
C PHE A 101 0.81 3.39 0.66
N PHE A 102 0.92 3.79 1.93
CA PHE A 102 1.43 5.09 2.34
C PHE A 102 2.73 4.94 3.12
N GLY A 103 3.64 5.87 2.88
CA GLY A 103 4.89 5.94 3.62
C GLY A 103 5.38 7.37 3.75
N ILE A 104 6.62 7.48 4.25
CA ILE A 104 7.30 8.75 4.49
C ILE A 104 8.46 8.84 3.50
N ALA A 105 8.52 9.92 2.73
CA ALA A 105 9.59 10.14 1.77
C ALA A 105 10.56 11.20 2.32
N PRO A 106 11.83 10.84 2.57
CA PRO A 106 12.81 11.78 3.09
C PRO A 106 13.29 12.76 2.01
N ASN A 107 13.53 13.99 2.44
CA ASN A 107 14.36 14.97 1.74
C ASN A 107 15.59 15.30 2.62
N ASN A 108 16.31 16.38 2.35
CA ASN A 108 17.65 16.62 2.91
C ASN A 108 17.74 16.73 4.45
N GLY A 109 16.62 16.84 5.17
CA GLY A 109 16.63 16.92 6.65
C GLY A 109 16.72 15.58 7.34
N GLY A 110 16.66 14.47 6.58
CA GLY A 110 16.91 13.13 7.07
C GLY A 110 18.24 12.52 6.62
N GLY A 111 19.02 13.22 5.79
CA GLY A 111 20.20 12.70 5.11
C GLY A 111 19.96 12.41 3.63
N ASN A 112 21.01 12.02 2.90
CA ASN A 112 20.95 11.76 1.45
C ASN A 112 20.42 10.34 1.17
N PHE A 113 19.12 10.13 1.40
CA PHE A 113 18.44 8.85 1.19
C PHE A 113 17.47 8.96 0.01
N GLY A 114 17.51 7.99 -0.89
CA GLY A 114 16.47 7.82 -1.92
C GLY A 114 15.47 6.76 -1.50
N VAL A 115 14.29 6.76 -2.14
CA VAL A 115 13.27 5.72 -1.94
C VAL A 115 12.96 5.08 -3.28
N ARG A 116 13.28 3.80 -3.43
CA ARG A 116 12.88 2.99 -4.58
C ARG A 116 12.24 1.69 -4.11
N VAL A 117 10.92 1.62 -4.22
CA VAL A 117 10.11 0.49 -3.73
C VAL A 117 9.51 -0.27 -4.91
N GLN A 118 9.75 -1.58 -4.96
CA GLN A 118 9.17 -2.49 -5.93
C GLN A 118 7.92 -3.12 -5.33
N PHE A 119 6.80 -3.04 -6.04
CA PHE A 119 5.52 -3.60 -5.59
C PHE A 119 5.16 -4.84 -6.40
N SER A 120 4.72 -5.88 -5.69
CA SER A 120 4.07 -7.04 -6.29
C SER A 120 2.72 -7.29 -5.62
N LEU A 121 1.72 -7.66 -6.40
CA LEU A 121 0.37 -8.00 -5.94
C LEU A 121 0.05 -9.41 -6.41
N ASP A 122 -0.39 -10.27 -5.49
CA ASP A 122 -0.68 -11.69 -5.73
C ASP A 122 0.50 -12.44 -6.40
N GLY A 123 1.74 -12.06 -6.06
CA GLY A 123 2.96 -12.65 -6.61
C GLY A 123 3.41 -12.10 -7.97
N ALA A 124 2.67 -11.17 -8.58
CA ALA A 124 3.03 -10.52 -9.83
C ALA A 124 3.57 -9.11 -9.58
N ALA A 125 4.71 -8.74 -10.19
CA ALA A 125 5.20 -7.36 -10.15
C ALA A 125 4.19 -6.42 -10.82
N VAL A 126 3.82 -5.33 -10.13
CA VAL A 126 2.77 -4.41 -10.58
C VAL A 126 3.23 -2.97 -10.75
N ASP A 127 4.18 -2.50 -9.95
CA ASP A 127 4.64 -1.12 -10.01
C ASP A 127 6.01 -0.91 -9.34
N THR A 128 6.61 0.26 -9.54
CA THR A 128 7.79 0.71 -8.81
C THR A 128 7.67 2.20 -8.49
N TYR A 129 7.72 2.52 -7.20
CA TYR A 129 7.79 3.89 -6.71
C TYR A 129 9.24 4.37 -6.67
N VAL A 130 9.46 5.63 -7.04
CA VAL A 130 10.79 6.28 -6.97
C VAL A 130 10.65 7.70 -6.45
N HIS A 131 11.40 8.03 -5.40
CA HIS A 131 11.58 9.38 -4.87
C HIS A 131 13.07 9.67 -4.72
N ALA A 132 13.54 10.68 -5.44
CA ALA A 132 14.87 11.24 -5.23
C ALA A 132 14.76 12.39 -4.21
N PRO A 133 15.67 12.49 -3.23
CA PRO A 133 15.58 13.52 -2.19
C PRO A 133 15.67 14.91 -2.82
N ASN A 134 14.76 15.80 -2.43
CA ASN A 134 14.80 17.20 -2.85
C ASN A 134 15.85 17.96 -2.02
N ALA A 135 16.96 18.32 -2.66
CA ALA A 135 18.06 18.98 -1.98
C ALA A 135 17.74 20.41 -1.46
N SER A 136 16.63 21.00 -1.92
CA SER A 136 16.22 22.37 -1.55
C SER A 136 15.38 22.45 -0.28
N THR A 137 14.95 21.32 0.27
CA THR A 137 14.14 21.26 1.49
C THR A 137 14.65 20.18 2.44
N ASN A 138 14.57 20.49 3.72
CA ASN A 138 14.87 19.52 4.78
C ASN A 138 13.61 18.78 5.25
N GLU A 139 12.44 19.11 4.74
CA GLU A 139 11.17 18.55 5.20
C GLU A 139 10.92 17.18 4.59
N MET A 140 10.59 16.19 5.43
CA MET A 140 10.08 14.92 4.95
C MET A 140 8.63 15.08 4.47
N GLU A 141 8.25 14.26 3.49
CA GLU A 141 6.88 14.18 2.98
C GLU A 141 6.16 13.00 3.66
N TYR A 142 4.97 13.24 4.20
CA TYR A 142 4.18 12.28 4.96
C TYR A 142 2.92 11.88 4.21
N SER A 143 2.35 10.71 4.55
CA SER A 143 1.17 10.16 3.86
C SER A 143 1.36 10.14 2.33
N VAL A 144 2.58 9.80 1.89
CA VAL A 144 2.92 9.75 0.46
C VAL A 144 2.34 8.47 -0.13
N PRO A 145 1.43 8.56 -1.13
CA PRO A 145 0.84 7.38 -1.75
C PRO A 145 1.87 6.72 -2.69
N MET A 146 2.70 5.84 -2.14
CA MET A 146 3.75 5.16 -2.90
C MET A 146 3.20 4.10 -3.85
N PHE A 147 2.05 3.50 -3.53
CA PHE A 147 1.35 2.59 -4.43
C PHE A 147 -0.16 2.72 -4.29
N LYS A 148 -0.87 2.51 -5.40
CA LYS A 148 -2.33 2.41 -5.43
C LYS A 148 -2.77 1.40 -6.47
N LYS A 149 -3.81 0.63 -6.13
CA LYS A 149 -4.49 -0.25 -7.08
C LYS A 149 -5.96 -0.34 -6.74
N ASP A 150 -6.81 -0.03 -7.71
CA ASP A 150 -8.26 -0.20 -7.66
C ASP A 150 -8.72 -1.25 -8.69
N GLY A 151 -10.02 -1.53 -8.70
CA GLY A 151 -10.63 -2.47 -9.65
C GLY A 151 -10.20 -3.91 -9.43
N LEU A 152 -9.76 -4.26 -8.21
CA LEU A 152 -9.48 -5.63 -7.83
C LEU A 152 -10.80 -6.40 -7.63
N SER A 153 -10.74 -7.71 -7.84
CA SER A 153 -11.83 -8.60 -7.45
C SER A 153 -11.92 -8.66 -5.92
N ASN A 154 -13.12 -8.62 -5.35
CA ASN A 154 -13.30 -8.71 -3.90
C ASN A 154 -12.94 -10.11 -3.35
N LYS A 155 -11.65 -10.37 -3.12
CA LYS A 155 -11.08 -11.61 -2.61
C LYS A 155 -9.85 -11.30 -1.76
N ALA A 156 -9.26 -12.33 -1.17
CA ALA A 156 -7.97 -12.23 -0.52
C ALA A 156 -6.86 -11.86 -1.53
N HIS A 157 -6.01 -10.93 -1.12
CA HIS A 157 -4.90 -10.37 -1.86
C HIS A 157 -3.66 -10.29 -0.98
N THR A 158 -2.50 -10.36 -1.61
CA THR A 158 -1.20 -10.17 -0.94
C THR A 158 -0.43 -9.08 -1.65
N LEU A 159 -0.17 -7.97 -0.97
CA LEU A 159 0.71 -6.90 -1.43
C LEU A 159 2.09 -7.07 -0.79
N VAL A 160 3.13 -7.10 -1.60
CA VAL A 160 4.52 -7.06 -1.13
C VAL A 160 5.16 -5.77 -1.65
N ALA A 161 5.63 -4.94 -0.73
CA ALA A 161 6.44 -3.77 -1.01
C ALA A 161 7.87 -4.07 -0.56
N GLY A 162 8.86 -3.84 -1.41
CA GLY A 162 10.24 -4.03 -0.97
C GLY A 162 11.29 -3.22 -1.70
N ILE A 163 12.41 -3.04 -1.02
CA ILE A 163 13.58 -2.31 -1.49
C ILE A 163 14.75 -3.27 -1.66
N LYS A 164 15.64 -2.96 -2.60
CA LYS A 164 16.88 -3.71 -2.82
C LYS A 164 17.98 -2.79 -3.32
N GLY A 165 19.22 -3.09 -2.93
CA GLY A 165 20.42 -2.36 -3.34
C GLY A 165 20.40 -0.87 -2.98
N VAL A 166 21.46 -0.18 -3.40
CA VAL A 166 21.54 1.28 -3.36
C VAL A 166 20.54 1.92 -4.33
N PHE A 167 20.19 3.17 -4.06
CA PHE A 167 19.23 3.94 -4.85
C PHE A 167 19.78 4.29 -6.24
N ASP A 168 21.02 4.75 -6.35
CA ASP A 168 21.63 5.18 -7.61
C ASP A 168 23.10 4.79 -7.75
N GLU A 169 23.70 5.17 -8.89
CA GLU A 169 25.11 4.89 -9.22
C GLU A 169 26.12 5.66 -8.36
N SER A 170 25.67 6.69 -7.63
CA SER A 170 26.48 7.39 -6.63
C SER A 170 26.48 6.69 -5.27
N ASN A 171 25.90 5.49 -5.23
CA ASN A 171 25.75 4.67 -4.04
C ASN A 171 24.91 5.31 -2.92
N MET A 172 23.96 6.16 -3.29
CA MET A 172 23.00 6.72 -2.34
C MET A 172 22.22 5.58 -1.65
N PRO A 173 22.10 5.56 -0.31
CA PRO A 173 21.29 4.55 0.38
C PRO A 173 19.81 4.59 -0.06
N ASN A 174 19.20 3.41 -0.16
CA ASN A 174 17.78 3.25 -0.42
C ASN A 174 17.04 2.97 0.89
N ALA A 175 16.03 3.77 1.22
CA ALA A 175 15.26 3.64 2.45
C ALA A 175 13.78 3.40 2.16
N LEU A 176 13.09 2.72 3.07
CA LEU A 176 11.64 2.58 3.09
C LEU A 176 11.16 2.84 4.51
N LEU A 177 10.22 3.76 4.65
CA LEU A 177 9.54 4.14 5.88
C LEU A 177 8.05 3.89 5.66
N PHE A 178 7.57 2.74 6.13
CA PHE A 178 6.18 2.35 6.03
C PHE A 178 5.41 2.87 7.24
N ASP A 179 4.26 3.50 6.98
CA ASP A 179 3.40 4.14 7.98
C ASP A 179 2.05 3.41 8.04
N TYR A 180 1.31 3.36 6.93
CA TYR A 180 0.05 2.61 6.88
C TYR A 180 -0.37 2.26 5.47
N ALA A 181 -1.36 1.37 5.36
CA ALA A 181 -2.08 1.10 4.13
C ALA A 181 -3.59 1.22 4.34
N ILE A 182 -4.32 1.53 3.29
CA ILE A 182 -5.79 1.54 3.29
C ILE A 182 -6.27 0.60 2.20
N TYR A 183 -7.14 -0.35 2.54
CA TYR A 183 -7.87 -1.13 1.54
C TYR A 183 -9.36 -0.84 1.58
N THR A 184 -10.02 -1.07 0.45
CA THR A 184 -11.46 -0.95 0.32
C THR A 184 -12.07 -2.33 0.22
N ILE A 185 -13.03 -2.67 1.06
CA ILE A 185 -13.83 -3.89 0.96
C ILE A 185 -15.19 -3.58 0.32
N ASP A 186 -15.70 -4.52 -0.49
CA ASP A 186 -17.08 -4.49 -0.99
C ASP A 186 -17.95 -5.40 -0.13
N ASP A 187 -18.58 -4.81 0.90
CA ASP A 187 -19.59 -5.48 1.71
C ASP A 187 -20.83 -5.63 0.84
N GLN A 188 -21.01 -6.81 0.24
CA GLN A 188 -22.20 -7.14 -0.54
C GLN A 188 -23.43 -7.27 0.38
N GLY A 189 -23.93 -6.13 0.85
CA GLY A 189 -25.27 -5.96 1.41
C GLY A 189 -25.76 -7.05 2.36
N GLN A 190 -24.89 -7.65 3.20
CA GLN A 190 -25.36 -8.40 4.35
C GLN A 190 -25.96 -7.41 5.34
N ILE A 191 -27.25 -7.12 5.15
CA ILE A 191 -28.09 -6.59 6.22
C ILE A 191 -27.82 -7.49 7.43
N PRO A 192 -27.42 -6.96 8.60
CA PRO A 192 -27.24 -7.76 9.80
C PRO A 192 -28.62 -8.25 10.24
N THR A 193 -29.05 -9.35 9.66
CA THR A 193 -30.22 -10.09 10.11
C THR A 193 -29.72 -10.86 11.31
N GLY A 194 -29.89 -10.27 12.50
CA GLY A 194 -29.64 -10.94 13.76
C GLY A 194 -30.35 -12.28 13.77
N THR A 195 -29.62 -13.34 13.42
CA THR A 195 -30.09 -14.72 13.44
C THR A 195 -29.11 -15.42 14.34
N SER A 196 -29.54 -15.62 15.58
CA SER A 196 -28.87 -16.41 16.60
C SER A 196 -28.51 -17.77 16.01
N SER A 197 -27.24 -18.00 15.76
CA SER A 197 -26.72 -19.30 15.31
C SER A 197 -26.87 -20.29 16.45
N SER A 198 -27.87 -21.15 16.35
CA SER A 198 -27.99 -22.36 17.16
C SER A 198 -26.81 -23.29 16.84
N ILE A 199 -26.03 -23.57 17.86
CA ILE A 199 -24.87 -24.46 17.87
C ILE A 199 -25.40 -25.89 17.66
N SER A 200 -25.15 -26.50 16.51
CA SER A 200 -25.37 -27.92 16.28
C SER A 200 -24.05 -28.67 16.45
N SER A 201 -23.87 -29.27 17.61
CA SER A 201 -22.75 -30.16 17.94
C SER A 201 -23.17 -31.61 17.73
N ASP A 202 -22.62 -32.24 16.70
CA ASP A 202 -22.60 -33.70 16.54
C ASP A 202 -21.17 -34.14 16.25
N MET A 203 -20.55 -34.84 17.21
CA MET A 203 -19.49 -35.82 16.98
C MET A 203 -19.42 -36.74 18.20
N VAL A 204 -19.76 -38.01 17.95
CA VAL A 204 -19.76 -39.14 18.87
C VAL A 204 -18.32 -39.56 19.21
N GLY A 205 -18.07 -39.86 20.49
CA GLY A 205 -16.78 -40.34 21.00
C GLY A 205 -16.90 -41.02 22.37
N THR A 206 -17.38 -42.26 22.32
CA THR A 206 -17.47 -43.37 23.28
C THR A 206 -16.49 -43.43 24.48
N ILE A 207 -17.06 -43.95 25.60
CA ILE A 207 -16.53 -44.72 26.77
C ILE A 207 -16.01 -44.02 28.05
N SER A 208 -16.70 -44.40 29.15
CA SER A 208 -16.26 -44.56 30.55
C SER A 208 -16.27 -43.35 31.49
N ALA A 209 -17.30 -43.30 32.33
CA ALA A 209 -17.23 -42.67 33.65
C ALA A 209 -17.89 -43.59 34.70
N SER A 210 -17.08 -44.01 35.66
CA SER A 210 -17.52 -44.62 36.92
C SER A 210 -18.32 -43.60 37.74
N ALA A 211 -19.33 -44.12 38.41
CA ALA A 211 -20.26 -43.42 39.28
C ALA A 211 -19.57 -42.70 40.45
N VAL A 212 -20.00 -41.46 40.74
CA VAL A 212 -20.15 -40.97 42.12
C VAL A 212 -21.40 -40.10 42.23
N THR A 213 -22.27 -40.54 43.13
CA THR A 213 -23.52 -40.00 43.65
C THR A 213 -23.34 -38.67 44.37
N VAL A 214 -24.24 -37.68 44.15
CA VAL A 214 -24.78 -36.82 45.22
C VAL A 214 -26.22 -36.41 44.87
N GLN A 215 -27.16 -36.81 45.72
CA GLN A 215 -28.56 -36.35 45.75
C GLN A 215 -28.64 -34.90 46.26
N ILE A 216 -29.69 -34.16 45.89
CA ILE A 216 -30.66 -33.61 46.85
C ILE A 216 -31.90 -33.09 46.12
N THR A 217 -33.03 -33.51 46.68
CA THR A 217 -34.44 -33.27 46.43
C THR A 217 -34.84 -31.79 46.50
N THR A 218 -35.79 -31.34 45.69
CA THR A 218 -36.95 -30.56 46.17
C THR A 218 -38.08 -30.52 45.14
N THR A 219 -39.28 -30.61 45.69
CA THR A 219 -40.59 -30.86 45.09
C THR A 219 -41.33 -29.60 44.62
N SER A 220 -42.40 -29.87 43.86
CA SER A 220 -43.70 -29.16 43.77
C SER A 220 -43.92 -28.00 42.77
N SER A 221 -44.76 -28.34 41.77
CA SER A 221 -46.08 -27.74 41.48
C SER A 221 -46.23 -26.58 40.49
N ALA A 222 -46.88 -26.93 39.35
CA ALA A 222 -47.98 -26.28 38.62
C ALA A 222 -48.22 -24.75 38.76
N ASN A 223 -48.36 -24.01 37.64
CA ASN A 223 -49.61 -23.83 36.88
C ASN A 223 -49.50 -22.72 35.79
N SER A 224 -50.21 -22.93 34.68
CA SER A 224 -51.00 -21.98 33.86
C SER A 224 -50.39 -20.71 33.24
N GLY A 225 -50.66 -20.51 31.93
CA GLY A 225 -50.73 -19.15 31.36
C GLY A 225 -50.55 -19.02 29.84
N SER A 226 -51.42 -19.64 29.04
CA SER A 226 -51.56 -19.36 27.61
C SER A 226 -52.09 -17.93 27.37
N THR A 227 -51.41 -17.11 26.56
CA THR A 227 -52.04 -15.95 25.90
C THR A 227 -51.64 -15.91 24.43
N SER A 228 -52.65 -16.14 23.58
CA SER A 228 -52.61 -16.05 22.13
C SER A 228 -52.94 -14.62 21.70
N SER A 229 -52.00 -13.92 21.05
CA SER A 229 -52.25 -12.64 20.41
C SER A 229 -52.60 -12.84 18.92
N GLN A 230 -53.90 -12.75 18.63
CA GLN A 230 -54.43 -12.65 17.28
C GLN A 230 -54.25 -11.21 16.76
N PHE A 231 -53.62 -11.05 15.59
CA PHE A 231 -53.64 -9.80 14.84
C PHE A 231 -54.89 -9.77 13.93
N PRO A 232 -55.69 -8.70 13.93
CA PRO A 232 -56.86 -8.60 13.05
C PRO A 232 -56.43 -8.37 11.60
N VAL A 233 -56.76 -9.34 10.76
CA VAL A 233 -56.73 -9.25 9.30
C VAL A 233 -57.87 -8.33 8.85
N ALA A 234 -57.55 -7.08 8.55
CA ALA A 234 -58.40 -6.19 7.75
C ALA A 234 -57.55 -5.07 7.14
N ILE A 235 -57.34 -5.13 5.82
CA ILE A 235 -57.08 -4.06 4.82
C ILE A 235 -56.30 -4.73 3.66
N VAL A 236 -57.02 -5.48 2.81
CA VAL A 236 -56.49 -5.99 1.53
C VAL A 236 -57.58 -5.96 0.47
N VAL A 237 -58.20 -4.81 0.20
CA VAL A 237 -58.89 -4.56 -1.09
C VAL A 237 -58.89 -3.04 -1.35
N GLY A 238 -57.84 -2.53 -1.99
CA GLY A 238 -57.76 -1.09 -2.34
C GLY A 238 -56.48 -0.63 -3.04
N SER A 239 -55.49 -1.51 -3.25
CA SER A 239 -54.16 -1.11 -3.75
C SER A 239 -54.03 -1.08 -5.29
N VAL A 240 -54.83 -1.88 -6.01
CA VAL A 240 -54.57 -2.13 -7.44
C VAL A 240 -54.91 -0.93 -8.33
N CYS A 241 -55.92 -0.12 -7.99
CA CYS A 241 -56.24 1.10 -8.76
C CYS A 241 -55.23 2.22 -8.53
N GLY A 242 -54.63 2.30 -7.33
CA GLY A 242 -53.66 3.34 -6.99
C GLY A 242 -52.37 3.23 -7.80
N ILE A 243 -51.89 2.00 -8.04
CA ILE A 243 -50.62 1.76 -8.75
C ILE A 243 -50.72 2.15 -10.23
N VAL A 244 -51.86 1.91 -10.87
CA VAL A 244 -52.05 2.28 -12.30
C VAL A 244 -52.08 3.79 -12.47
N ILE A 245 -52.79 4.50 -11.58
CA ILE A 245 -52.88 5.96 -11.64
C ILE A 245 -51.53 6.59 -11.26
N PHE A 246 -50.86 6.08 -10.22
CA PHE A 246 -49.54 6.57 -9.81
C PHE A 246 -48.48 6.32 -10.89
N GLY A 247 -48.49 5.15 -11.53
CA GLY A 247 -47.60 4.83 -12.65
C GLY A 247 -47.79 5.77 -13.84
N LEU A 248 -49.04 6.09 -14.20
CA LEU A 248 -49.34 7.06 -15.25
C LEU A 248 -48.81 8.46 -14.90
N ILE A 249 -48.97 8.90 -13.65
CA ILE A 249 -48.47 10.20 -13.18
C ILE A 249 -46.94 10.26 -13.27
N VAL A 250 -46.24 9.23 -12.81
CA VAL A 250 -44.76 9.17 -12.87
C VAL A 250 -44.26 9.17 -14.32
N CYS A 251 -44.90 8.40 -15.21
CA CYS A 251 -44.55 8.40 -16.63
C CYS A 251 -44.71 9.79 -17.29
N VAL A 252 -45.80 10.50 -16.97
CA VAL A 252 -46.03 11.87 -17.48
C VAL A 252 -44.97 12.84 -16.94
N LEU A 253 -44.62 12.76 -15.65
CA LEU A 253 -43.58 13.61 -15.03
C LEU A 253 -42.18 13.34 -15.62
N LEU A 254 -41.83 12.07 -15.86
CA LEU A 254 -40.58 11.70 -16.52
C LEU A 254 -40.55 12.21 -17.97
N TRP A 255 -41.63 12.04 -18.73
CA TRP A 255 -41.70 12.60 -20.09
C TRP A 255 -41.56 14.13 -20.11
N PHE A 256 -42.20 14.83 -19.17
CA PHE A 256 -42.13 16.28 -19.08
C PHE A 256 -40.73 16.78 -18.66
N SER A 257 -40.08 16.09 -17.73
CA SER A 257 -38.72 16.43 -17.28
C SER A 257 -37.66 16.14 -18.37
N LEU A 258 -37.81 15.04 -19.13
CA LEU A 258 -36.97 14.73 -20.27
C LEU A 258 -37.16 15.74 -21.40
N LYS A 259 -38.41 16.13 -21.70
CA LYS A 259 -38.71 17.18 -22.70
C LYS A 259 -38.14 18.55 -22.28
N ARG A 260 -38.21 18.90 -20.98
CA ARG A 260 -37.58 20.11 -20.44
C ARG A 260 -36.05 20.07 -20.53
N ARG A 261 -35.41 18.91 -20.36
CA ARG A 261 -33.95 18.76 -20.53
C ARG A 261 -33.51 18.91 -21.98
N ILE A 262 -34.30 18.43 -22.94
CA ILE A 262 -33.98 18.55 -24.37
C ILE A 262 -34.11 20.01 -24.86
N GLY A 263 -35.03 20.80 -24.28
CA GLY A 263 -35.19 22.22 -24.62
C GLY A 263 -34.05 23.15 -24.15
N ARG A 264 -33.16 22.69 -23.26
CA ARG A 264 -32.03 23.50 -22.73
C ARG A 264 -30.71 23.32 -23.49
N ARG A 265 -30.66 22.53 -24.58
CA ARG A 265 -29.46 22.30 -25.39
C ARG A 265 -29.39 23.14 -26.67
N LYS A 266 -29.83 24.40 -26.66
CA LYS A 266 -29.71 25.31 -27.81
C LYS A 266 -28.91 26.60 -27.53
N THR A 267 -28.06 26.61 -26.52
CA THR A 267 -27.11 27.71 -26.32
C THR A 267 -25.70 27.14 -26.34
N LEU A 268 -25.19 26.89 -27.53
CA LEU A 268 -23.75 26.80 -27.77
C LEU A 268 -23.17 28.21 -27.54
N PRO A 269 -22.14 28.38 -26.69
CA PRO A 269 -21.40 29.62 -26.65
C PRO A 269 -20.71 29.86 -28.01
N PRO A 270 -20.59 31.13 -28.45
CA PRO A 270 -19.93 31.44 -29.72
C PRO A 270 -18.48 30.93 -29.70
N HIS A 271 -18.13 30.28 -30.80
CA HIS A 271 -16.78 29.89 -31.19
C HIS A 271 -15.85 31.10 -31.04
N ILE A 272 -14.88 31.01 -30.13
CA ILE A 272 -13.78 31.97 -30.06
C ILE A 272 -12.83 31.59 -31.20
N ASP A 273 -12.82 32.38 -32.26
CA ASP A 273 -11.75 32.37 -33.25
C ASP A 273 -10.47 32.81 -32.54
N ILE A 274 -9.58 31.85 -32.30
CA ILE A 274 -8.19 32.13 -31.94
C ILE A 274 -7.50 32.51 -33.24
N ASP A 275 -7.35 33.81 -33.45
CA ASP A 275 -6.51 34.35 -34.51
C ASP A 275 -5.11 33.73 -34.44
N ALA A 276 -4.69 33.21 -35.59
CA ALA A 276 -3.40 32.62 -35.81
C ALA A 276 -2.28 33.62 -35.50
N PHE A 277 -1.44 33.30 -34.53
CA PHE A 277 -0.14 33.95 -34.38
C PHE A 277 0.73 33.67 -35.62
N PRO A 278 1.30 34.68 -36.28
CA PRO A 278 2.22 34.45 -37.39
C PRO A 278 3.52 33.86 -36.87
N VAL A 279 3.79 32.62 -37.25
CA VAL A 279 5.09 31.95 -37.09
C VAL A 279 6.09 32.63 -38.02
N ALA A 280 7.03 33.39 -37.44
CA ALA A 280 8.19 33.87 -38.18
C ALA A 280 9.16 32.70 -38.46
N PRO A 281 9.74 32.60 -39.67
CA PRO A 281 10.69 31.55 -40.01
C PRO A 281 12.05 31.72 -39.29
N PRO A 282 12.77 30.62 -38.98
CA PRO A 282 14.05 30.69 -38.30
C PRO A 282 15.10 31.35 -39.20
N THR A 283 15.65 32.47 -38.73
CA THR A 283 16.77 33.15 -39.38
C THR A 283 18.06 32.48 -38.94
N SER A 284 18.77 31.90 -39.91
CA SER A 284 20.08 31.26 -39.76
C SER A 284 21.17 32.30 -39.46
N ALA A 285 21.61 32.37 -38.21
CA ALA A 285 22.78 33.13 -37.81
C ALA A 285 24.07 32.33 -38.13
N GLN A 286 24.66 32.63 -39.28
CA GLN A 286 26.05 32.32 -39.62
C GLN A 286 26.98 33.23 -38.83
N LEU A 287 27.73 32.67 -37.88
CA LEU A 287 28.81 33.36 -37.17
C LEU A 287 30.04 33.46 -38.10
N ARG A 288 30.16 34.57 -38.82
CA ARG A 288 31.39 34.99 -39.50
C ARG A 288 32.40 35.52 -38.47
N LEU A 289 33.57 34.90 -38.41
CA LEU A 289 34.77 35.48 -37.80
C LEU A 289 35.18 36.74 -38.56
N GLY A 290 35.07 37.89 -37.91
CA GLY A 290 35.65 39.15 -38.34
C GLY A 290 37.06 39.30 -37.79
N VAL A 291 38.05 39.03 -38.64
CA VAL A 291 39.44 39.46 -38.51
C VAL A 291 39.48 40.99 -38.47
N THR A 292 40.06 41.57 -37.42
CA THR A 292 40.51 42.97 -37.43
C THR A 292 41.99 43.02 -37.10
N SER A 293 42.73 43.52 -38.09
CA SER A 293 44.14 43.89 -38.02
C SER A 293 44.24 45.31 -37.45
N GLY A 294 45.21 45.54 -36.56
CA GLY A 294 45.43 46.85 -35.94
C GLY A 294 46.72 46.87 -35.14
N SER A 295 47.83 47.08 -35.86
CA SER A 295 49.21 47.22 -35.40
C SER A 295 49.45 48.35 -34.40
N ALA A 296 50.28 48.12 -33.38
CA ALA A 296 51.16 49.13 -32.80
C ALA A 296 52.46 48.48 -32.30
N TRP A 297 53.57 48.92 -32.89
CA TRP A 297 54.96 48.59 -32.56
C TRP A 297 55.45 49.36 -31.33
N VAL A 298 56.41 48.78 -30.58
CA VAL A 298 57.68 49.38 -30.06
C VAL A 298 58.39 48.36 -29.12
N PRO A 299 59.74 48.37 -29.00
CA PRO A 299 60.53 47.14 -29.13
C PRO A 299 61.39 46.71 -27.91
N VAL A 300 61.92 45.49 -28.03
CA VAL A 300 63.27 44.98 -27.70
C VAL A 300 63.78 45.03 -26.24
N GLY A 301 64.08 43.83 -25.74
CA GLY A 301 64.97 43.54 -24.61
C GLY A 301 65.33 42.05 -24.56
N THR A 302 66.42 41.69 -25.22
CA THR A 302 67.06 40.35 -25.30
C THR A 302 67.78 39.95 -24.01
N THR A 303 67.69 38.66 -23.66
CA THR A 303 68.72 37.68 -23.17
C THR A 303 67.93 36.47 -22.65
N GLY A 304 68.12 35.20 -22.98
CA GLY A 304 69.29 34.43 -23.41
C GLY A 304 69.42 33.20 -22.47
N ARG A 305 69.69 32.01 -23.03
CA ARG A 305 69.97 30.69 -22.38
C ARG A 305 68.74 29.86 -22.00
N GLU A 306 68.70 28.52 -22.11
CA GLU A 306 69.66 27.50 -22.53
C GLU A 306 68.88 26.23 -22.90
N ALA A 307 69.47 25.39 -23.76
CA ALA A 307 68.93 24.13 -24.23
C ALA A 307 69.23 22.96 -23.27
N SER A 308 68.34 21.97 -23.20
CA SER A 308 68.58 20.54 -22.89
C SER A 308 67.27 19.79 -23.17
N SER A 309 67.09 19.12 -24.31
CA SER A 309 67.47 17.72 -24.57
C SER A 309 67.02 16.75 -23.47
N LEU A 310 66.09 15.84 -23.81
CA LEU A 310 66.19 14.38 -23.60
C LEU A 310 64.90 13.66 -24.05
N THR A 311 64.97 13.08 -25.24
CA THR A 311 64.68 11.69 -25.60
C THR A 311 63.68 10.89 -24.75
N MET A 312 62.58 10.46 -25.39
CA MET A 312 61.74 9.31 -24.97
C MET A 312 62.43 7.98 -25.29
N PRO A 313 62.04 6.85 -24.65
CA PRO A 313 61.10 5.99 -25.37
C PRO A 313 60.07 5.19 -24.53
N LEU A 314 59.02 4.86 -25.29
CA LEU A 314 57.95 3.88 -25.15
C LEU A 314 58.41 2.46 -24.72
N ILE A 315 57.78 1.85 -23.70
CA ILE A 315 57.81 0.39 -23.46
C ILE A 315 56.40 -0.12 -23.07
N SER A 316 56.01 -1.17 -23.77
CA SER A 316 54.75 -1.95 -23.74
C SER A 316 54.73 -3.00 -22.59
N PRO A 317 53.55 -3.52 -22.16
CA PRO A 317 53.44 -4.38 -20.98
C PRO A 317 53.50 -5.89 -21.29
N GLN A 318 54.07 -6.68 -20.36
CA GLN A 318 53.94 -8.15 -20.30
C GLN A 318 53.78 -8.62 -18.83
N PRO A 319 53.14 -9.79 -18.60
CA PRO A 319 52.53 -10.18 -17.33
C PRO A 319 53.44 -11.05 -16.47
N SER A 320 53.33 -10.93 -15.15
CA SER A 320 54.01 -11.81 -14.20
C SER A 320 53.02 -12.79 -13.55
N ASN A 321 53.14 -14.06 -13.93
CA ASN A 321 52.67 -15.20 -13.17
C ASN A 321 53.52 -15.37 -11.91
N SER A 322 52.89 -15.51 -10.74
CA SER A 322 53.55 -16.09 -9.56
C SER A 322 52.59 -17.02 -8.83
N ARG A 323 52.82 -18.30 -9.12
CA ARG A 323 52.42 -19.51 -8.42
C ARG A 323 53.04 -19.52 -7.03
N THR A 324 52.26 -19.69 -5.96
CA THR A 324 52.81 -20.11 -4.66
C THR A 324 51.93 -21.16 -4.02
N LYS A 325 52.63 -22.12 -3.43
CA LYS A 325 52.23 -23.48 -3.11
C LYS A 325 51.68 -23.56 -1.69
N ILE A 326 50.70 -24.45 -1.55
CA ILE A 326 50.01 -24.92 -0.35
C ILE A 326 50.99 -25.25 0.80
N GLN A 327 50.66 -24.78 2.01
CA GLN A 327 51.06 -25.45 3.25
C GLN A 327 49.86 -25.58 4.19
N SER A 328 49.41 -26.83 4.31
CA SER A 328 48.38 -27.32 5.20
C SER A 328 48.91 -27.33 6.64
N GLN A 329 48.22 -26.64 7.55
CA GLN A 329 48.33 -26.85 8.99
C GLN A 329 46.93 -27.04 9.58
N ARG A 330 46.78 -28.17 10.25
CA ARG A 330 45.61 -28.67 10.96
C ARG A 330 45.64 -28.14 12.40
N PRO A 331 44.53 -27.66 12.98
CA PRO A 331 44.41 -27.54 14.43
C PRO A 331 43.66 -28.74 15.02
N SER A 332 44.20 -29.30 16.10
CA SER A 332 43.56 -30.26 17.01
C SER A 332 42.55 -29.57 17.96
N PRO A 333 41.62 -30.32 18.57
CA PRO A 333 40.51 -29.79 19.36
C PRO A 333 40.89 -29.68 20.85
N SER A 334 40.37 -28.66 21.54
CA SER A 334 39.93 -28.65 22.95
C SER A 334 39.78 -27.21 23.46
N ALA A 335 38.55 -26.78 23.71
CA ALA A 335 38.21 -25.84 24.78
C ALA A 335 36.69 -25.87 24.97
N VAL A 336 36.27 -26.66 25.96
CA VAL A 336 34.95 -26.59 26.58
C VAL A 336 34.82 -25.21 27.22
N PHE A 337 33.81 -24.44 26.84
CA PHE A 337 33.43 -23.22 27.54
C PHE A 337 31.98 -23.36 27.98
N ASP A 338 31.81 -23.33 29.30
CA ASP A 338 30.53 -23.40 30.01
C ASP A 338 29.62 -22.23 29.62
N ALA A 339 28.37 -22.56 29.29
CA ALA A 339 27.31 -21.60 29.09
C ALA A 339 26.71 -21.18 30.45
N PRO A 340 26.45 -19.88 30.70
CA PRO A 340 25.71 -19.45 31.88
C PRO A 340 24.23 -19.82 31.74
N ARG A 341 23.75 -20.43 32.82
CA ARG A 341 22.42 -20.97 33.08
C ARG A 341 21.34 -19.89 32.99
N SER A 342 20.26 -20.23 32.30
CA SER A 342 19.02 -19.47 32.17
C SER A 342 18.37 -19.12 33.51
N LEU A 343 17.93 -17.87 33.65
CA LEU A 343 16.96 -17.43 34.64
C LEU A 343 15.56 -17.56 34.02
N LEU A 344 14.84 -18.62 34.40
CA LEU A 344 13.40 -18.74 34.21
C LEU A 344 12.69 -18.13 35.43
N PRO A 345 11.62 -17.33 35.26
CA PRO A 345 10.77 -16.93 36.37
C PRO A 345 9.86 -18.07 36.81
N GLU A 346 9.84 -18.36 38.11
CA GLU A 346 8.90 -19.28 38.76
C GLU A 346 7.45 -18.81 38.59
N LEU A 347 6.57 -19.70 38.12
CA LEU A 347 5.12 -19.58 38.25
C LEU A 347 4.69 -20.08 39.64
N PRO A 348 3.76 -19.42 40.34
CA PRO A 348 3.27 -19.90 41.63
C PRO A 348 2.39 -21.14 41.48
N ALA A 349 2.67 -22.13 42.32
CA ALA A 349 1.91 -23.37 42.44
C ALA A 349 0.49 -23.12 42.95
N TYR A 350 -0.49 -23.68 42.25
CA TYR A 350 -1.87 -23.85 42.71
C TYR A 350 -1.97 -25.17 43.45
N THR A 351 -2.27 -25.14 44.75
CA THR A 351 -2.64 -26.29 45.56
C THR A 351 -4.17 -26.38 45.69
N PRO A 352 -4.72 -27.61 45.83
CA PRO A 352 -6.09 -27.99 45.44
C PRO A 352 -7.22 -27.36 46.25
#